data_AF-A0A1E4FH56-F1
#
_entry.id   AF-A0A1E4FH56-F1
#
_cell.length_a   1.000
_cell.length_b   1.000
_cell.length_c   1.000
_cell.angle_alpha   90.00
_cell.angle_beta   90.00
_cell.angle_gamma   90.00
#
_symmetry.space_group_name_H-M   'P 1'
#
loop_
_entity.id
_entity.type
_entity.pdbx_description
1 polymer ?
#
loop_
_entity_poly.entity_id
_entity_poly.type
_entity_poly.pdbx_seq_one_letter_code
_entity_poly.pdbx_strand_id
1 'polypeptide(L)'
;MDIRPADTDEETYQVWLRVLRTLTPGQRLENALRLSEENRELALAGIRLRHPEYDPREAELALRRQRWGDATFREVYPEAPLLDP
;
A
#
# COMPACT_ATOMS: atom_id res chain seq x y z
N MET A 1 -19.94 6.10 -15.01
CA MET A 1 -19.27 5.12 -14.13
C MET A 1 -19.76 5.43 -12.73
N ASP A 2 -20.43 4.49 -12.06
CA ASP A 2 -20.72 4.67 -10.64
C ASP A 2 -19.37 4.59 -9.89
N ILE A 3 -19.07 5.63 -9.10
CA ILE A 3 -17.79 5.76 -8.36
C ILE A 3 -17.94 5.15 -6.95
N ARG A 4 -19.16 4.78 -6.54
CA ARG A 4 -19.42 4.11 -5.27
C ARG A 4 -18.88 2.66 -5.30
N PRO A 5 -18.17 2.21 -4.25
CA PRO A 5 -17.76 0.81 -4.13
C PRO A 5 -18.96 -0.16 -4.12
N ALA A 6 -18.79 -1.33 -4.71
CA ALA A 6 -19.87 -2.32 -4.87
C ALA A 6 -20.35 -2.92 -3.53
N ASP A 7 -19.48 -2.93 -2.52
CA ASP A 7 -19.72 -3.44 -1.16
C ASP A 7 -20.21 -2.36 -0.18
N THR A 8 -20.42 -1.13 -0.66
CA THR A 8 -20.85 0.01 0.17
C THR A 8 -22.22 0.48 -0.29
N ASP A 9 -23.22 0.47 0.60
CA ASP A 9 -24.55 1.01 0.28
C ASP A 9 -24.53 2.54 0.08
N GLU A 10 -25.59 3.08 -0.53
CA GLU A 10 -25.66 4.49 -0.89
C GLU A 10 -25.60 5.41 0.35
N GLU A 11 -26.25 5.04 1.45
CA GLU A 11 -26.26 5.87 2.66
C GLU A 11 -24.86 5.97 3.25
N THR A 12 -24.17 4.84 3.41
CA THR A 12 -22.80 4.77 3.90
C THR A 12 -21.84 5.57 3.02
N TYR A 13 -21.97 5.45 1.69
CA TYR A 13 -21.15 6.21 0.76
C TYR A 13 -21.38 7.73 0.88
N GLN A 14 -22.62 8.17 1.05
CA GLN A 14 -22.93 9.58 1.24
C GLN A 14 -22.42 10.12 2.59
N VAL A 15 -22.43 9.32 3.66
CA VAL A 15 -21.79 9.68 4.94
C VAL A 15 -20.29 9.88 4.73
N TRP A 16 -19.63 8.93 4.08
CA TRP A 16 -18.20 9.01 3.80
C TRP A 16 -17.84 10.25 2.96
N LEU A 17 -18.61 10.56 1.91
CA LEU A 17 -18.40 11.76 1.10
C LEU A 17 -18.57 13.05 1.92
N ARG A 18 -19.54 13.11 2.83
CA ARG A 18 -19.72 14.26 3.72
C ARG A 18 -18.48 14.46 4.59
N VAL A 19 -17.99 13.41 5.25
CA VAL A 19 -16.77 13.48 6.07
C VAL A 19 -15.56 13.86 5.22
N LEU A 20 -15.39 13.26 4.04
CA LEU A 20 -14.28 13.56 3.17
C LEU A 20 -14.28 15.05 2.79
N ARG A 21 -15.45 15.62 2.45
CA ARG A 21 -15.62 17.02 2.05
C ARG A 21 -15.34 18.03 3.17
N THR A 22 -15.36 17.65 4.45
CA THR A 22 -14.99 18.57 5.54
C THR A 22 -13.48 18.69 5.74
N LEU A 23 -12.68 17.79 5.18
CA LEU A 23 -11.23 17.81 5.33
C LEU A 23 -10.58 18.91 4.48
N THR A 24 -9.68 19.68 5.11
CA THR A 24 -8.81 20.62 4.41
C THR A 24 -7.79 19.88 3.52
N PRO A 25 -7.15 20.56 2.55
CA PRO A 25 -6.07 19.95 1.78
C PRO A 25 -4.93 19.36 2.64
N GLY A 26 -4.56 20.05 3.74
CA GLY A 26 -3.53 19.56 4.66
C GLY A 26 -3.93 18.27 5.37
N GLN A 27 -5.16 18.20 5.91
CA GLN A 27 -5.67 16.99 6.57
C GLN A 27 -5.78 15.82 5.60
N ARG A 28 -6.11 16.08 4.33
CA ARG A 28 -6.12 15.06 3.27
C ARG A 28 -4.72 14.51 3.02
N LEU A 29 -3.72 15.38 2.97
CA LEU A 29 -2.32 14.96 2.80
C LEU A 29 -1.84 14.14 4.00
N GLU A 30 -2.12 14.58 5.23
CA GLU A 30 -1.79 13.83 6.45
C GLU A 30 -2.42 12.44 6.44
N ASN A 31 -3.70 12.34 6.08
CA ASN A 31 -4.38 11.06 5.95
C ASN A 31 -3.74 10.18 4.87
N ALA A 32 -3.41 10.74 3.71
CA ALA A 32 -2.77 9.99 2.62
C ALA A 32 -1.40 9.44 3.02
N LEU A 33 -0.59 10.24 3.73
CA LEU A 33 0.72 9.82 4.25
C LEU A 33 0.57 8.71 5.29
N ARG A 34 -0.34 8.87 6.25
CA ARG A 34 -0.62 7.83 7.27
C ARG A 34 -1.05 6.51 6.61
N LEU A 35 -2.03 6.57 5.70
CA LEU A 35 -2.52 5.38 4.99
C LEU A 35 -1.42 4.73 4.13
N SER A 36 -0.48 5.51 3.60
CA SER A 36 0.63 4.97 2.81
C SER A 36 1.61 4.16 3.66
N GLU A 37 1.87 4.60 4.90
CA GLU A 37 2.67 3.84 5.86
C GLU A 37 1.94 2.59 6.35
N GLU A 38 0.67 2.71 6.72
CA GLU A 38 -0.15 1.56 7.14
C GLU A 38 -0.24 0.50 6.03
N ASN A 39 -0.40 0.92 4.77
CA ASN A 39 -0.38 0.02 3.62
C ASN A 39 0.98 -0.68 3.48
N ARG A 40 2.10 0.03 3.69
CA ARG A 40 3.44 -0.55 3.65
C ARG A 40 3.62 -1.63 4.71
N GLU A 41 3.18 -1.37 5.94
CA GLU A 41 3.26 -2.31 7.05
C GLU A 41 2.39 -3.55 6.80
N LEU A 42 1.15 -3.35 6.33
CA LEU A 42 0.24 -4.43 6.01
C LEU A 42 0.78 -5.32 4.88
N ALA A 43 1.32 -4.70 3.83
CA ALA A 43 1.95 -5.43 2.73
C ALA A 43 3.11 -6.29 3.25
N LEU A 44 4.04 -5.71 4.03
CA LEU A 44 5.15 -6.44 4.64
C LEU A 44 4.71 -7.59 5.53
N ALA A 45 3.68 -7.39 6.35
CA ALA A 45 3.11 -8.46 7.16
C ALA A 45 2.59 -9.61 6.28
N GLY A 46 1.95 -9.29 5.16
CA GLY A 46 1.53 -10.26 4.16
C GLY A 46 2.69 -11.03 3.51
N ILE A 47 3.79 -10.36 3.17
CA ILE A 47 5.01 -11.00 2.62
C ILE A 47 5.57 -11.99 3.64
N ARG A 48 5.76 -11.56 4.89
CA ARG A 48 6.30 -12.41 5.97
C ARG A 48 5.41 -13.60 6.28
N LEU A 49 4.09 -13.45 6.12
CA LEU A 49 3.15 -14.56 6.30
C LEU A 49 3.28 -15.61 5.19
N ARG A 50 3.54 -15.20 3.95
CA ARG A 50 3.74 -16.11 2.81
C ARG A 50 5.13 -16.75 2.78
N HIS A 51 6.15 -15.99 3.18
CA HIS A 51 7.56 -16.36 3.14
C HIS A 51 8.16 -16.27 4.55
N PRO A 52 7.82 -17.19 5.47
CA PRO A 52 8.29 -17.16 6.85
C PRO A 52 9.80 -17.36 7.00
N GLU A 53 10.47 -17.85 5.96
CA GLU A 53 11.92 -18.01 5.88
C GLU A 53 12.67 -16.71 5.58
N TYR A 54 11.98 -15.66 5.10
CA TYR A 54 12.62 -14.38 4.79
C TYR A 54 13.04 -13.66 6.06
N ASP A 55 14.27 -13.17 6.05
CA ASP A 55 14.70 -12.21 7.05
C ASP A 55 14.02 -10.82 6.84
N PRO A 56 14.14 -9.88 7.78
CA PRO A 56 13.52 -8.56 7.64
C PRO A 56 13.97 -7.78 6.39
N ARG A 57 15.20 -7.98 5.92
CA ARG A 57 15.76 -7.31 4.74
C ARG A 57 15.21 -7.92 3.46
N GLU A 58 15.08 -9.23 3.40
CA GLU A 58 14.51 -9.98 2.28
C GLU A 58 13.05 -9.61 2.04
N ALA A 59 12.23 -9.59 3.10
CA ALA A 59 10.84 -9.14 3.02
C ALA A 59 10.72 -7.69 2.49
N GLU A 60 11.63 -6.82 2.93
CA GLU A 60 11.72 -5.43 2.48
C GLU A 60 12.15 -5.30 1.01
N LEU A 61 13.04 -6.16 0.51
CA LEU A 61 13.42 -6.21 -0.89
C LEU A 61 12.26 -6.72 -1.76
N ALA A 62 11.57 -7.77 -1.33
CA ALA A 62 10.39 -8.30 -2.01
C ALA A 62 9.28 -7.24 -2.14
N LEU A 63 9.02 -6.46 -1.08
CA LEU A 63 8.07 -5.34 -1.13
C LEU A 63 8.48 -4.28 -2.17
N ARG A 64 9.76 -3.89 -2.18
CA ARG A 64 10.26 -2.88 -3.13
C ARG A 64 10.14 -3.36 -4.57
N ARG A 65 10.48 -4.63 -4.83
CA ARG A 65 10.28 -5.26 -6.14
C ARG A 65 8.82 -5.21 -6.57
N GLN A 66 7.89 -5.60 -5.68
CA GLN A 66 6.45 -5.57 -5.96
C GLN A 66 5.95 -4.17 -6.32
N ARG A 67 6.42 -3.14 -5.61
CA ARG A 67 5.96 -1.75 -5.80
C ARG A 67 6.57 -1.06 -7.02
N TRP A 68 7.84 -1.31 -7.31
CA TRP A 68 8.57 -0.60 -8.36
C TRP A 68 8.63 -1.36 -9.70
N GLY A 69 8.37 -2.65 -9.66
CA GLY A 69 8.59 -3.55 -10.78
C GLY A 69 10.05 -3.92 -10.98
N ASP A 70 10.28 -4.99 -11.72
CA ASP A 70 11.60 -5.61 -11.87
C ASP A 70 12.66 -4.70 -12.53
N ALA A 71 12.26 -3.81 -13.45
CA ALA A 71 13.21 -2.92 -14.13
C ALA A 71 13.84 -1.92 -13.15
N THR A 72 13.00 -1.10 -12.51
CA THR A 72 13.43 -0.11 -11.51
C THR A 72 14.12 -0.76 -10.31
N PHE A 73 13.63 -1.93 -9.88
CA PHE A 73 14.25 -2.66 -8.77
C PHE A 73 15.70 -3.04 -9.07
N ARG A 74 15.99 -3.55 -10.28
CA ARG A 74 17.35 -3.93 -10.68
C ARG A 74 18.29 -2.73 -10.83
N GLU A 75 17.78 -1.56 -11.26
CA GLU A 75 18.60 -0.34 -11.34
C GLU A 75 19.06 0.13 -9.95
N VAL A 76 18.20 0.00 -8.93
CA VAL A 76 18.51 0.45 -7.56
C VAL A 76 19.24 -0.61 -6.75
N TYR A 77 18.93 -1.89 -6.96
CA TYR A 77 19.52 -3.03 -6.25
C TYR A 77 20.04 -4.10 -7.21
N PRO A 78 21.14 -3.83 -7.94
CA PRO A 78 21.64 -4.72 -9.00
C PRO A 78 22.04 -6.11 -8.48
N GLU A 79 22.56 -6.19 -7.26
CA GLU A 79 23.02 -7.45 -6.64
C GLU A 79 21.97 -8.13 -5.75
N ALA A 80 20.78 -7.53 -5.59
CA ALA A 80 19.75 -8.12 -4.75
C ALA A 80 18.99 -9.24 -5.51
N PRO A 81 18.60 -10.32 -4.82
CA PRO A 81 17.77 -11.35 -5.42
C PRO A 81 16.38 -10.81 -5.79
N LEU A 82 15.79 -11.39 -6.82
CA LEU A 82 14.40 -11.16 -7.20
C LEU A 82 13.48 -12.05 -6.38
N LEU A 83 13.31 -11.68 -5.12
CA LEU A 83 12.44 -12.38 -4.17
C LEU A 83 10.97 -12.18 -4.53
N ASP A 84 10.16 -13.20 -4.33
CA ASP A 84 8.73 -13.12 -4.58
C ASP A 84 8.03 -12.42 -3.40
N PRO A 85 7.06 -11.53 -3.67
CA PRO A 85 6.35 -10.82 -2.60
C PRO A 85 5.32 -11.66 -1.87
#